data_AF-A0A9E2I8C8-F1
#
_entry.id   AF-A0A9E2I8C8-F1
#
_cell.length_a   1.000
_cell.length_b   1.000
_cell.length_c   1.000
_cell.angle_alpha   90.00
_cell.angle_beta   90.00
_cell.angle_gamma   90.00
#
_symmetry.space_group_name_H-M   'P 1'
#
loop_
_entity.id
_entity.type
_entity.pdbx_description
1 polymer ?
#
loop_
_entity_poly.entity_id
_entity_poly.type
_entity_poly.pdbx_seq_one_letter_code
_entity_poly.pdbx_strand_id
1 'polypeptide(L)'
;MGKKQKDHFIARHTFEIRFKNRNLTFMDYKGEMGDYIIKKMDWENLKLTGSRFDIANNNFDKILFFSWENFGLQIEVSNDFEDFKDYINKLFEILDEFKKYKVGDISRIGIKSSIFYHKYGIGVDEVKSIYKNIMLKDSGVIEKKMGGKIVDTGFLAINMQSDAKFVNFTTGPMTKNEVISKIFKNDLYDSFNHKSGIYFDIDLSQKDLNFDNLDKLKEWALESSSSIEKKFKGFIDYFFSLDN
;
A
#
# COMPACT_ATOMS: atom_id res chain seq x y z
N MET A 1 26.02 0.10 20.70
CA MET A 1 25.59 -0.56 19.45
C MET A 1 24.51 0.30 18.82
N GLY A 2 24.79 0.97 17.70
CA GLY A 2 23.83 1.86 17.04
C GLY A 2 22.64 1.05 16.51
N LYS A 3 21.41 1.49 16.77
CA LYS A 3 20.23 0.96 16.09
C LYS A 3 20.45 1.14 14.59
N LYS A 4 20.43 0.05 13.80
CA LYS A 4 20.40 0.15 12.33
C LYS A 4 19.17 1.00 11.98
N GLN A 5 19.41 2.17 11.43
CA GLN A 5 18.33 3.01 10.92
C GLN A 5 17.68 2.25 9.76
N LYS A 6 16.35 2.17 9.73
CA LYS A 6 15.65 1.51 8.63
C LYS A 6 15.80 2.37 7.37
N ASP A 7 16.28 1.78 6.29
CA ASP A 7 16.44 2.46 4.99
C ASP A 7 15.10 2.69 4.27
N HIS A 8 14.00 2.17 4.80
CA HIS A 8 12.69 2.36 4.20
C HIS A 8 11.60 2.51 5.25
N PHE A 9 10.53 3.14 4.80
CA PHE A 9 9.33 3.40 5.57
C PHE A 9 8.11 3.07 4.74
N ILE A 10 7.25 2.20 5.26
CA ILE A 10 6.03 1.84 4.56
C ILE A 10 4.92 2.75 5.05
N ALA A 11 4.48 3.60 4.13
CA ALA A 11 3.54 4.65 4.41
C ALA A 11 2.17 4.11 4.76
N ARG A 12 1.72 3.21 3.88
CA ARG A 12 0.40 2.63 3.90
C ARG A 12 0.44 1.30 3.22
N HIS A 13 -0.16 0.30 3.86
CA HIS A 13 -0.66 -0.87 3.19
C HIS A 13 -2.19 -0.81 3.15
N THR A 14 -2.76 -1.29 2.06
CA THR A 14 -4.20 -1.46 1.92
C THR A 14 -4.48 -2.78 1.24
N PHE A 15 -5.32 -3.59 1.84
CA PHE A 15 -5.95 -4.74 1.20
C PHE A 15 -7.43 -4.44 1.06
N GLU A 16 -8.00 -4.66 -0.12
CA GLU A 16 -9.42 -4.41 -0.38
C GLU A 16 -10.00 -5.49 -1.30
N ILE A 17 -11.16 -6.02 -0.91
CA ILE A 17 -12.06 -6.80 -1.75
C ILE A 17 -13.32 -5.99 -2.00
N ARG A 18 -13.69 -5.83 -3.27
CA ARG A 18 -14.94 -5.21 -3.72
C ARG A 18 -15.84 -6.26 -4.32
N PHE A 19 -17.11 -6.22 -3.94
CA PHE A 19 -18.09 -7.15 -4.47
C PHE A 19 -18.65 -6.69 -5.81
N LYS A 20 -19.09 -7.66 -6.61
CA LYS A 20 -19.87 -7.41 -7.83
C LYS A 20 -21.32 -7.13 -7.48
N ASN A 21 -21.87 -7.90 -6.56
CA ASN A 21 -23.22 -7.73 -6.03
C ASN A 21 -23.14 -7.24 -4.58
N ARG A 22 -23.99 -6.29 -4.21
CA ARG A 22 -24.03 -5.80 -2.83
C ARG A 22 -24.39 -6.93 -1.87
N ASN A 23 -23.59 -7.11 -0.82
CA ASN A 23 -23.93 -7.98 0.30
C ASN A 23 -24.97 -7.27 1.18
N LEU A 24 -26.22 -7.23 0.73
CA LEU A 24 -27.30 -6.52 1.43
C LEU A 24 -27.59 -7.12 2.81
N THR A 25 -27.40 -8.43 2.98
CA THR A 25 -27.57 -9.11 4.27
C THR A 25 -26.66 -8.54 5.36
N PHE A 26 -25.53 -7.92 4.96
CA PHE A 26 -24.64 -7.22 5.89
C PHE A 26 -25.32 -6.11 6.70
N MET A 27 -26.39 -5.51 6.18
CA MET A 27 -27.17 -4.51 6.93
C MET A 27 -27.70 -5.05 8.26
N ASP A 28 -28.12 -6.31 8.28
CA ASP A 28 -28.80 -6.91 9.43
C ASP A 28 -27.84 -7.24 10.58
N TYR A 29 -26.56 -7.49 10.26
CA TYR A 29 -25.57 -7.95 11.23
C TYR A 29 -24.36 -7.02 11.39
N LYS A 30 -24.42 -5.80 10.86
CA LYS A 30 -23.36 -4.78 10.97
C LYS A 30 -22.94 -4.49 12.41
N GLY A 31 -23.90 -4.30 13.31
CA GLY A 31 -23.64 -4.04 14.72
C GLY A 31 -22.96 -5.25 15.40
N GLU A 32 -23.49 -6.45 15.15
CA GLU A 32 -22.95 -7.69 15.70
C GLU A 32 -21.51 -7.95 15.24
N MET A 33 -21.22 -7.69 13.97
CA MET A 33 -19.86 -7.78 13.44
C MET A 33 -18.94 -6.75 14.10
N GLY A 34 -19.45 -5.53 14.33
CA GLY A 34 -18.73 -4.49 15.02
C GLY A 34 -18.31 -4.92 16.44
N ASP A 35 -19.29 -5.34 17.25
CA ASP A 35 -19.05 -5.82 18.62
C ASP A 35 -18.09 -7.02 18.65
N TYR A 36 -18.24 -7.94 17.69
CA TYR A 36 -17.36 -9.09 17.56
C TYR A 36 -15.90 -8.68 17.29
N ILE A 37 -15.66 -7.75 16.36
CA ILE A 37 -14.32 -7.25 16.04
C ILE A 37 -13.73 -6.49 17.22
N ILE A 38 -14.51 -5.60 17.87
CA ILE A 38 -14.05 -4.83 19.04
C ILE A 38 -13.54 -5.80 20.11
N LYS A 39 -14.31 -6.85 20.41
CA LYS A 39 -13.93 -7.87 21.39
C LYS A 39 -12.72 -8.70 20.95
N LYS A 40 -12.64 -9.10 19.68
CA LYS A 40 -11.58 -9.95 19.13
C LYS A 40 -10.24 -9.21 19.06
N MET A 41 -10.28 -7.94 18.67
CA MET A 41 -9.08 -7.13 18.38
C MET A 41 -8.67 -6.22 19.53
N ASP A 42 -9.54 -6.02 20.52
CA ASP A 42 -9.39 -5.02 21.59
C ASP A 42 -9.28 -3.59 21.02
N TRP A 43 -10.12 -3.28 20.02
CA TRP A 43 -10.11 -2.01 19.27
C TRP A 43 -11.43 -1.28 19.45
N GLU A 44 -11.45 -0.19 20.21
CA GLU A 44 -12.70 0.48 20.61
C GLU A 44 -13.15 1.59 19.65
N ASN A 45 -12.31 2.02 18.70
CA ASN A 45 -12.61 3.17 17.87
C ASN A 45 -13.46 2.78 16.66
N LEU A 46 -14.77 3.02 16.74
CA LEU A 46 -15.73 2.77 15.68
C LEU A 46 -16.09 4.05 14.93
N LYS A 47 -16.11 3.99 13.60
CA LYS A 47 -16.66 5.03 12.73
C LYS A 47 -17.67 4.44 11.75
N LEU A 48 -18.83 5.08 11.64
CA LEU A 48 -19.87 4.72 10.69
C LEU A 48 -19.96 5.78 9.59
N THR A 49 -19.94 5.37 8.33
CA THR A 49 -20.08 6.27 7.18
C THR A 49 -20.93 5.60 6.10
N GLY A 50 -22.22 5.92 6.10
CA GLY A 50 -23.20 5.24 5.24
C GLY A 50 -23.24 3.74 5.54
N SER A 51 -23.07 2.92 4.51
CA SER A 51 -23.04 1.46 4.65
C SER A 51 -21.74 0.93 5.25
N ARG A 52 -20.66 1.70 5.17
CA ARG A 52 -19.34 1.31 5.69
C ARG A 52 -19.26 1.51 7.20
N PHE A 53 -18.59 0.60 7.88
CA PHE A 53 -18.03 0.84 9.19
C PHE A 53 -16.54 0.56 9.19
N ASP A 54 -15.82 1.39 9.93
CA ASP A 54 -14.39 1.27 10.18
C ASP A 54 -14.21 1.00 11.68
N ILE A 55 -13.39 0.00 12.01
CA ILE A 55 -12.88 -0.19 13.38
C ILE A 55 -11.38 0.04 13.33
N ALA A 56 -10.93 0.95 14.17
CA ALA A 56 -9.55 1.33 14.28
C ALA A 56 -8.98 1.00 15.66
N ASN A 57 -7.69 0.67 15.70
CA ASN A 57 -6.97 0.58 16.96
C ASN A 57 -6.80 1.98 17.61
N ASN A 58 -6.26 2.02 18.83
CA ASN A 58 -6.14 3.26 19.61
C ASN A 58 -5.24 4.32 18.96
N ASN A 59 -4.32 3.92 18.10
CA ASN A 59 -3.42 4.84 17.39
C ASN A 59 -3.98 5.29 16.03
N PHE A 60 -5.14 4.78 15.61
CA PHE A 60 -5.74 5.01 14.30
C PHE A 60 -4.83 4.65 13.11
N ASP A 61 -3.77 3.88 13.34
CA ASP A 61 -2.83 3.43 12.31
C ASP A 61 -3.24 2.08 11.72
N LYS A 62 -4.20 1.37 12.33
CA LYS A 62 -4.71 0.10 11.81
C LYS A 62 -6.22 0.14 11.78
N ILE A 63 -6.79 -0.14 10.61
CA ILE A 63 -8.21 0.00 10.34
C ILE A 63 -8.69 -1.27 9.63
N LEU A 64 -9.70 -1.92 10.20
CA LEU A 64 -10.53 -2.88 9.47
C LEU A 64 -11.77 -2.15 8.98
N PHE A 65 -12.18 -2.41 7.75
CA PHE A 65 -13.38 -1.82 7.20
C PHE A 65 -14.25 -2.84 6.50
N PHE A 66 -15.56 -2.69 6.65
CA PHE A 66 -16.54 -3.54 6.02
C PHE A 66 -17.76 -2.72 5.62
N SER A 67 -18.36 -3.11 4.50
CA SER A 67 -19.59 -2.55 3.98
C SER A 67 -20.35 -3.63 3.19
N TRP A 68 -21.49 -3.25 2.63
CA TRP A 68 -22.19 -4.09 1.66
C TRP A 68 -21.49 -4.14 0.28
N GLU A 69 -20.46 -3.31 0.04
CA GLU A 69 -19.80 -3.13 -1.27
C GLU A 69 -18.35 -3.61 -1.25
N ASN A 70 -17.72 -3.60 -0.10
CA ASN A 70 -16.33 -3.99 0.08
C ASN A 70 -16.02 -4.37 1.53
N PHE A 71 -14.87 -5.00 1.69
CA PHE A 71 -14.17 -5.07 2.97
C PHE A 71 -12.67 -5.04 2.76
N GLY A 72 -11.94 -4.87 3.83
CA GLY A 72 -10.50 -4.90 3.79
C GLY A 72 -9.86 -4.39 5.06
N LEU A 73 -8.58 -4.08 4.93
CA LEU A 73 -7.79 -3.50 5.99
C LEU A 73 -6.83 -2.47 5.45
N GLN A 74 -6.49 -1.52 6.30
CA GLN A 74 -5.51 -0.48 6.05
C GLN A 74 -4.57 -0.40 7.24
N ILE A 75 -3.26 -0.34 6.98
CA ILE A 75 -2.24 -0.08 7.97
C ILE A 75 -1.49 1.16 7.52
N GLU A 76 -1.58 2.24 8.29
CA GLU A 76 -0.68 3.38 8.19
C GLU A 76 0.62 3.07 8.93
N VAL A 77 1.73 3.59 8.43
CA VAL A 77 3.02 3.60 9.15
C VAL A 77 3.42 2.19 9.59
N SER A 78 3.50 1.28 8.61
CA SER A 78 3.89 -0.10 8.87
C SER A 78 5.41 -0.25 8.93
N ASN A 79 5.84 -1.17 9.79
CA ASN A 79 7.25 -1.44 10.03
C ASN A 79 7.88 -2.31 8.93
N ASP A 80 7.09 -3.19 8.33
CA ASP A 80 7.48 -4.18 7.33
C ASP A 80 6.23 -4.84 6.74
N PHE A 81 6.44 -5.71 5.75
CA PHE A 81 5.37 -6.45 5.09
C PHE A 81 4.81 -7.61 5.94
N GLU A 82 5.50 -8.05 6.98
CA GLU A 82 5.04 -9.16 7.83
C GLU A 82 3.89 -8.72 8.74
N ASP A 83 3.98 -7.53 9.33
CA ASP A 83 2.85 -6.93 10.07
C ASP A 83 1.59 -6.88 9.19
N PHE A 84 1.74 -6.48 7.93
CA PHE A 84 0.60 -6.48 7.00
C PHE A 84 0.05 -7.89 6.70
N LYS A 85 0.91 -8.90 6.53
CA LYS A 85 0.48 -10.30 6.34
C LYS A 85 -0.23 -10.85 7.59
N ASP A 86 0.24 -10.51 8.78
CA ASP A 86 -0.40 -10.88 10.05
C ASP A 86 -1.81 -10.30 10.16
N TYR A 87 -2.02 -9.05 9.76
CA TYR A 87 -3.35 -8.46 9.74
C TYR A 87 -4.25 -9.02 8.64
N ILE A 88 -3.70 -9.42 7.50
CA ILE A 88 -4.46 -10.20 6.50
C ILE A 88 -4.95 -11.50 7.16
N ASN A 89 -4.08 -12.23 7.86
CA ASN A 89 -4.46 -13.46 8.56
C ASN A 89 -5.60 -13.21 9.58
N LYS A 90 -5.48 -12.17 10.42
CA LYS A 90 -6.51 -11.79 11.39
C LYS A 90 -7.84 -11.41 10.74
N LEU A 91 -7.80 -10.67 9.63
CA LEU A 91 -9.01 -10.31 8.87
C LEU A 91 -9.76 -11.57 8.41
N PHE A 92 -9.04 -12.54 7.84
CA PHE A 92 -9.66 -13.79 7.38
C PHE A 92 -10.12 -14.69 8.54
N GLU A 93 -9.42 -14.68 9.67
CA GLU A 93 -9.87 -15.36 10.90
C GLU A 93 -11.19 -14.77 11.42
N ILE A 94 -11.32 -13.44 11.44
CA ILE A 94 -12.57 -12.74 11.79
C ILE A 94 -13.72 -13.16 10.88
N LEU A 95 -13.47 -13.22 9.57
CA LEU A 95 -14.48 -13.62 8.59
C LEU A 95 -14.93 -15.07 8.78
N ASP A 96 -13.97 -15.98 8.99
CA ASP A 96 -14.23 -17.41 9.17
C ASP A 96 -14.99 -17.71 10.47
N GLU A 97 -14.64 -17.04 11.57
CA GLU A 97 -15.28 -17.26 12.86
C GLU A 97 -16.66 -16.60 12.97
N PHE A 98 -16.84 -15.41 12.38
CA PHE A 98 -18.11 -14.69 12.44
C PHE A 98 -19.21 -15.39 11.62
N LYS A 99 -18.85 -16.10 10.53
CA LYS A 99 -19.70 -16.96 9.67
C LYS A 99 -20.92 -16.34 9.00
N LYS A 100 -21.41 -15.20 9.49
CA LYS A 100 -22.57 -14.46 8.96
C LYS A 100 -22.18 -13.58 7.77
N TYR A 101 -20.92 -13.13 7.72
CA TYR A 101 -20.41 -12.32 6.62
C TYR A 101 -20.08 -13.19 5.41
N LYS A 102 -20.98 -13.22 4.42
CA LYS A 102 -20.78 -13.98 3.19
C LYS A 102 -20.01 -13.18 2.14
N VAL A 103 -18.86 -13.69 1.73
CA VAL A 103 -18.16 -13.18 0.56
C VAL A 103 -18.91 -13.65 -0.68
N GLY A 104 -19.42 -12.70 -1.47
CA GLY A 104 -20.07 -12.99 -2.77
C GLY A 104 -19.10 -12.85 -3.93
N ASP A 105 -19.63 -12.77 -5.15
CA ASP A 105 -18.88 -12.47 -6.37
C ASP A 105 -18.00 -11.23 -6.21
N ILE A 106 -16.75 -11.30 -6.69
CA ILE A 106 -15.75 -10.24 -6.49
C ILE A 106 -15.54 -9.48 -7.78
N SER A 107 -15.81 -8.17 -7.75
CA SER A 107 -15.51 -7.27 -8.87
C SER A 107 -14.02 -6.91 -8.91
N ARG A 108 -13.40 -6.76 -7.75
CA ARG A 108 -11.97 -6.47 -7.63
C ARG A 108 -11.42 -6.96 -6.30
N ILE A 109 -10.25 -7.58 -6.33
CA ILE A 109 -9.36 -7.73 -5.18
C ILE A 109 -8.08 -6.94 -5.45
N GLY A 110 -7.53 -6.29 -4.43
CA GLY A 110 -6.28 -5.55 -4.61
C GLY A 110 -5.50 -5.33 -3.33
N ILE A 111 -4.19 -5.24 -3.49
CA ILE A 111 -3.26 -4.79 -2.47
C ILE A 111 -2.50 -3.59 -3.00
N LYS A 112 -2.48 -2.53 -2.18
CA LYS A 112 -1.72 -1.32 -2.43
C LYS A 112 -0.70 -1.10 -1.33
N SER A 113 0.53 -0.76 -1.71
CA SER A 113 1.58 -0.34 -0.80
C SER A 113 2.17 0.99 -1.28
N SER A 114 2.14 1.99 -0.41
CA SER A 114 2.84 3.26 -0.58
C SER A 114 4.09 3.22 0.29
N ILE A 115 5.26 3.45 -0.29
CA ILE A 115 6.55 3.23 0.37
C ILE A 115 7.46 4.42 0.06
N PHE A 116 8.22 4.84 1.06
CA PHE A 116 9.27 5.82 0.88
C PHE A 116 10.60 5.23 1.34
N TYR A 117 11.56 5.17 0.42
CA TYR A 117 12.87 4.57 0.65
C TYR A 117 13.96 5.64 0.66
N HIS A 118 14.86 5.57 1.62
CA HIS A 118 16.02 6.43 1.79
C HIS A 118 17.30 5.61 1.88
N LYS A 119 18.27 5.88 1.02
CA LYS A 119 19.63 5.34 1.18
C LYS A 119 20.45 6.30 2.05
N TYR A 120 21.05 5.79 3.13
CA TYR A 120 21.93 6.58 3.99
C TYR A 120 23.06 7.22 3.17
N GLY A 121 23.33 8.50 3.43
CA GLY A 121 24.42 9.24 2.79
C GLY A 121 24.10 9.85 1.41
N ILE A 122 22.93 9.57 0.82
CA ILE A 122 22.55 10.08 -0.50
C ILE A 122 21.67 11.33 -0.39
N GLY A 123 22.03 12.39 -1.11
CA GLY A 123 21.32 13.66 -1.16
C GLY A 123 20.14 13.70 -2.13
N VAL A 124 19.26 14.71 -2.02
CA VAL A 124 18.08 14.86 -2.89
C VAL A 124 18.48 14.94 -4.37
N ASP A 125 19.49 15.73 -4.68
CA ASP A 125 19.94 15.98 -6.05
C ASP A 125 20.55 14.73 -6.68
N GLU A 126 21.19 13.91 -5.87
CA GLU A 126 21.75 12.62 -6.28
C GLU A 126 20.63 11.62 -6.57
N VAL A 127 19.61 11.49 -5.71
CA VAL A 127 18.42 10.67 -6.01
C VAL A 127 17.74 11.13 -7.30
N LYS A 128 17.58 12.45 -7.50
CA LYS A 128 17.00 13.01 -8.73
C LYS A 128 17.85 12.68 -9.96
N SER A 129 19.18 12.75 -9.83
CA SER A 129 20.12 12.42 -10.90
C SER A 129 20.04 10.94 -11.29
N ILE A 130 20.10 10.03 -10.32
CA ILE A 130 19.94 8.57 -10.54
C ILE A 130 18.60 8.29 -11.23
N TYR A 131 17.51 8.86 -10.71
CA TYR A 131 16.18 8.67 -11.27
C TYR A 131 16.07 9.18 -12.72
N LYS A 132 16.58 10.38 -12.99
CA LYS A 132 16.65 10.95 -14.35
C LYS A 132 17.41 10.02 -15.29
N ASN A 133 18.56 9.50 -14.87
CA ASN A 133 19.39 8.64 -15.71
C ASN A 133 18.71 7.30 -16.02
N ILE A 134 18.01 6.71 -15.04
CA ILE A 134 17.26 5.47 -15.22
C ILE A 134 16.09 5.67 -16.17
N MET A 135 15.31 6.72 -15.96
CA MET A 135 14.04 6.92 -16.67
C MET A 135 14.20 7.64 -18.02
N LEU A 136 15.23 8.46 -18.19
CA LEU A 136 15.48 9.29 -19.37
C LEU A 136 16.91 9.08 -19.90
N LYS A 137 17.15 7.89 -20.49
CA LYS A 137 18.45 7.52 -21.08
C LYS A 137 18.99 8.54 -22.09
N ASP A 138 18.11 9.21 -22.84
CA ASP A 138 18.48 10.19 -23.87
C ASP A 138 18.38 11.65 -23.39
N SER A 139 18.33 11.89 -22.07
CA SER A 139 18.14 13.24 -21.51
C SER A 139 19.13 14.27 -22.08
N GLY A 140 20.40 13.92 -22.24
CA GLY A 140 21.41 14.83 -22.83
C GLY A 140 21.15 15.19 -24.30
N VAL A 141 20.59 14.26 -25.09
CA VAL A 141 20.20 14.54 -26.48
C VAL A 141 19.02 15.49 -26.53
N ILE A 142 18.02 15.28 -25.65
CA ILE A 142 16.84 16.14 -25.54
C ILE A 142 17.26 17.55 -25.13
N GLU A 143 18.07 17.68 -24.08
CA GLU A 143 18.57 18.98 -23.59
C GLU A 143 19.31 19.76 -24.68
N LYS A 144 20.19 19.09 -25.43
CA LYS A 144 20.92 19.70 -26.55
C LYS A 144 19.99 20.18 -27.67
N LYS A 145 18.97 19.40 -28.04
CA LYS A 145 18.02 19.78 -29.09
C LYS A 145 17.08 20.91 -28.65
N MET A 146 16.70 20.93 -27.36
CA MET A 146 15.79 21.92 -26.80
C MET A 146 16.50 23.21 -26.38
N GLY A 147 17.84 23.23 -26.30
CA GLY A 147 18.60 24.36 -25.80
C GLY A 147 18.33 24.66 -24.31
N GLY A 148 17.97 23.64 -23.53
CA GLY A 148 17.53 23.78 -22.13
C GLY A 148 18.01 22.62 -21.26
N LYS A 149 17.78 22.72 -19.95
CA LYS A 149 18.10 21.66 -18.97
C LYS A 149 16.83 21.06 -18.40
N ILE A 150 16.78 19.73 -18.29
CA ILE A 150 15.74 19.02 -17.55
C ILE A 150 16.05 19.18 -16.07
N VAL A 151 15.25 20.01 -15.40
CA VAL A 151 15.38 20.36 -13.97
C VAL A 151 14.54 19.47 -13.05
N ASP A 152 13.49 18.84 -13.59
CA ASP A 152 12.62 17.90 -12.88
C ASP A 152 12.05 16.87 -13.86
N THR A 153 11.83 15.65 -13.38
CA THR A 153 11.25 14.53 -14.13
C THR A 153 9.87 14.12 -13.63
N GLY A 154 9.42 14.68 -12.49
CA GLY A 154 8.13 14.36 -11.89
C GLY A 154 8.03 12.89 -11.46
N PHE A 155 6.79 12.40 -11.38
CA PHE A 155 6.48 10.99 -11.10
C PHE A 155 6.23 10.23 -12.40
N LEU A 156 6.83 9.06 -12.52
CA LEU A 156 6.46 8.10 -13.54
C LEU A 156 5.28 7.27 -13.02
N ALA A 157 4.17 7.28 -13.74
CA ALA A 157 3.02 6.42 -13.52
C ALA A 157 2.92 5.40 -14.65
N ILE A 158 3.00 4.12 -14.33
CA ILE A 158 2.96 3.00 -15.26
C ILE A 158 1.79 2.10 -14.89
N ASN A 159 0.97 1.76 -15.88
CA ASN A 159 -0.03 0.70 -15.75
C ASN A 159 0.45 -0.51 -16.56
N MET A 160 0.65 -1.63 -15.88
CA MET A 160 1.05 -2.89 -16.49
C MET A 160 -0.07 -3.91 -16.33
N GLN A 161 -0.26 -4.75 -17.34
CA GLN A 161 -1.14 -5.90 -17.27
C GLN A 161 -0.32 -7.16 -17.56
N SER A 162 -0.41 -8.14 -16.67
CA SER A 162 0.15 -9.47 -16.85
C SER A 162 -0.95 -10.48 -16.55
N ASP A 163 -1.37 -11.22 -17.56
CA ASP A 163 -2.53 -12.11 -17.50
C ASP A 163 -3.78 -11.37 -16.96
N ALA A 164 -4.40 -11.91 -15.91
CA ALA A 164 -5.53 -11.30 -15.22
C ALA A 164 -5.15 -10.23 -14.19
N LYS A 165 -3.85 -10.05 -13.88
CA LYS A 165 -3.39 -9.11 -12.86
C LYS A 165 -3.03 -7.75 -13.48
N PHE A 166 -3.49 -6.71 -12.82
CA PHE A 166 -3.17 -5.32 -13.10
C PHE A 166 -2.20 -4.79 -12.06
N VAL A 167 -1.13 -4.15 -12.50
CA VAL A 167 -0.16 -3.50 -11.63
C VAL A 167 -0.08 -2.05 -12.01
N ASN A 168 -0.60 -1.18 -11.15
CA ASN A 168 -0.40 0.26 -11.27
C ASN A 168 0.79 0.63 -10.39
N PHE A 169 1.74 1.34 -10.95
CA PHE A 169 2.99 1.66 -10.33
C PHE A 169 3.27 3.15 -10.48
N THR A 170 3.53 3.86 -9.38
CA THR A 170 3.98 5.25 -9.40
C THR A 170 5.29 5.37 -8.65
N THR A 171 6.29 6.03 -9.22
CA THR A 171 7.55 6.28 -8.54
C THR A 171 8.14 7.62 -8.90
N GLY A 172 8.93 8.20 -8.01
CA GLY A 172 9.65 9.44 -8.26
C GLY A 172 10.47 9.87 -7.06
N PRO A 173 11.49 10.73 -7.27
CA PRO A 173 12.19 11.36 -6.17
C PRO A 173 11.23 12.25 -5.37
N MET A 174 11.30 12.20 -4.05
CA MET A 174 10.54 13.09 -3.18
C MET A 174 11.40 13.63 -2.03
N THR A 175 11.12 14.85 -1.63
CA THR A 175 11.62 15.42 -0.37
C THR A 175 10.76 14.96 0.81
N LYS A 176 11.33 14.99 2.02
CA LYS A 176 10.59 14.75 3.29
C LYS A 176 9.30 15.56 3.36
N ASN A 177 9.33 16.84 3.00
CA ASN A 177 8.15 17.72 3.08
C ASN A 177 7.05 17.34 2.08
N GLU A 178 7.42 16.93 0.87
CA GLU A 178 6.46 16.44 -0.11
C GLU A 178 5.83 15.12 0.31
N VAL A 179 6.63 14.25 0.89
CA VAL A 179 6.18 12.98 1.43
C VAL A 179 5.19 13.19 2.59
N ILE A 180 5.51 14.08 3.52
CA ILE A 180 4.57 14.49 4.57
C ILE A 180 3.27 15.02 3.94
N SER A 181 3.36 16.08 3.15
CA SER A 181 2.15 16.76 2.63
C SER A 181 1.29 15.92 1.68
N LYS A 182 1.89 15.05 0.86
CA LYS A 182 1.18 14.29 -0.19
C LYS A 182 0.77 12.89 0.24
N ILE A 183 1.49 12.27 1.17
CA ILE A 183 1.33 10.85 1.55
C ILE A 183 0.89 10.73 3.02
N PHE A 184 1.45 11.53 3.92
CA PHE A 184 1.26 11.41 5.37
C PHE A 184 0.47 12.56 5.98
N LYS A 185 -0.83 12.33 6.22
CA LYS A 185 -1.62 13.26 7.04
C LYS A 185 -1.32 13.13 8.55
N ASN A 186 -0.07 12.86 8.97
CA ASN A 186 0.27 12.62 10.37
C ASN A 186 1.72 13.00 10.73
N ASP A 187 1.90 13.50 11.95
CA ASP A 187 3.16 13.88 12.63
C ASP A 187 4.11 12.69 12.91
N LEU A 188 3.68 11.46 12.62
CA LEU A 188 4.49 10.22 12.71
C LEU A 188 5.84 10.30 11.98
N TYR A 189 6.01 11.28 11.08
CA TYR A 189 7.20 11.49 10.26
C TYR A 189 8.21 12.52 10.82
N ASP A 190 7.93 13.15 11.97
CA ASP A 190 8.85 14.12 12.57
C ASP A 190 10.19 13.47 12.94
N SER A 191 10.16 12.20 13.38
CA SER A 191 11.33 11.43 13.78
C SER A 191 12.26 10.99 12.63
N PHE A 192 11.86 11.18 11.38
CA PHE A 192 12.64 10.73 10.23
C PHE A 192 13.77 11.73 9.89
N ASN A 193 15.03 11.35 10.14
CA ASN A 193 16.18 12.25 9.97
C ASN A 193 16.64 12.46 8.52
N HIS A 194 16.13 11.67 7.56
CA HIS A 194 16.53 11.78 6.15
C HIS A 194 15.67 12.79 5.38
N LYS A 195 16.32 13.61 4.57
CA LYS A 195 15.70 14.75 3.88
C LYS A 195 15.03 14.39 2.54
N SER A 196 15.38 13.25 1.94
CA SER A 196 14.91 12.85 0.61
C SER A 196 15.08 11.38 0.33
N GLY A 197 14.26 10.85 -0.58
CA GLY A 197 14.28 9.46 -0.96
C GLY A 197 13.52 9.23 -2.26
N ILE A 198 13.23 7.97 -2.56
CA ILE A 198 12.39 7.56 -3.66
C ILE A 198 11.03 7.11 -3.14
N TYR A 199 9.98 7.71 -3.67
CA TYR A 199 8.62 7.27 -3.47
C TYR A 199 8.30 6.12 -4.42
N PHE A 200 7.58 5.14 -3.90
CA PHE A 200 7.17 3.93 -4.59
C PHE A 200 5.74 3.59 -4.17
N ASP A 201 4.80 3.72 -5.09
CA ASP A 201 3.40 3.33 -4.92
C ASP A 201 3.11 2.18 -5.86
N ILE A 202 2.59 1.08 -5.33
CA ILE A 202 2.24 -0.08 -6.14
C ILE A 202 0.87 -0.58 -5.73
N ASP A 203 -0.02 -0.70 -6.70
CA ASP A 203 -1.34 -1.30 -6.58
C ASP A 203 -1.40 -2.53 -7.47
N LEU A 204 -1.37 -3.71 -6.86
CA LEU A 204 -1.55 -4.99 -7.52
C LEU A 204 -3.00 -5.43 -7.34
N SER A 205 -3.72 -5.60 -8.43
CA SER A 205 -5.14 -5.97 -8.39
C SER A 205 -5.51 -7.00 -9.43
N GLN A 206 -6.65 -7.65 -9.21
CA GLN A 206 -7.27 -8.57 -10.15
C GLN A 206 -8.77 -8.31 -10.15
N LYS A 207 -9.41 -8.45 -11.31
CA LYS A 207 -10.83 -8.13 -11.52
C LYS A 207 -11.63 -9.36 -11.94
N ASP A 208 -12.94 -9.27 -11.74
CA ASP A 208 -13.93 -10.25 -12.20
C ASP A 208 -13.58 -11.69 -11.80
N LEU A 209 -13.47 -11.89 -10.49
CA LEU A 209 -13.04 -13.16 -9.91
C LEU A 209 -14.22 -13.91 -9.32
N ASN A 210 -14.23 -15.22 -9.57
CA ASN A 210 -15.09 -16.12 -8.84
C ASN A 210 -14.25 -16.87 -7.78
N PHE A 211 -14.47 -16.52 -6.51
CA PHE A 211 -13.87 -17.21 -5.39
C PHE A 211 -14.95 -17.86 -4.55
N ASP A 212 -15.06 -19.18 -4.67
CA ASP A 212 -16.00 -19.96 -3.86
C ASP A 212 -15.43 -20.28 -2.46
N ASN A 213 -14.20 -19.85 -2.15
CA ASN A 213 -13.47 -20.21 -0.95
C ASN A 213 -12.63 -19.04 -0.39
N LEU A 214 -12.86 -18.71 0.89
CA LEU A 214 -12.08 -17.72 1.65
C LEU A 214 -10.58 -18.05 1.71
N ASP A 215 -10.21 -19.33 1.76
CA ASP A 215 -8.80 -19.75 1.81
C ASP A 215 -8.04 -19.31 0.55
N LYS A 216 -8.68 -19.43 -0.62
CA LYS A 216 -8.08 -19.00 -1.88
C LYS A 216 -7.91 -17.48 -1.95
N LEU A 217 -8.81 -16.73 -1.32
CA LEU A 217 -8.70 -15.27 -1.22
C LEU A 217 -7.56 -14.86 -0.30
N LYS A 218 -7.45 -15.55 0.84
CA LYS A 218 -6.36 -15.37 1.79
C LYS A 218 -5.01 -15.68 1.14
N GLU A 219 -4.91 -16.82 0.47
CA GLU A 219 -3.72 -17.23 -0.29
C GLU A 219 -3.35 -16.16 -1.33
N TRP A 220 -4.31 -15.72 -2.15
CA TRP A 220 -4.08 -14.64 -3.11
C TRP A 220 -3.54 -13.38 -2.45
N ALA A 221 -4.09 -12.98 -1.30
CA ALA A 221 -3.67 -11.77 -0.59
C ALA A 221 -2.23 -11.90 -0.05
N LEU A 222 -1.89 -13.04 0.56
CA LEU A 222 -0.55 -13.30 1.10
C LEU A 222 0.52 -13.39 -0.01
N GLU A 223 0.20 -14.09 -1.11
CA GLU A 223 1.06 -14.16 -2.29
C GLU A 223 1.26 -12.78 -2.92
N SER A 224 0.19 -12.00 -3.05
CA SER A 224 0.22 -10.67 -3.65
C SER A 224 1.02 -9.68 -2.80
N SER A 225 0.90 -9.76 -1.47
CA SER A 225 1.73 -9.00 -0.53
C SER A 225 3.22 -9.33 -0.73
N SER A 226 3.57 -10.61 -0.76
CA SER A 226 4.95 -11.07 -0.99
C SER A 226 5.47 -10.68 -2.38
N SER A 227 4.58 -10.68 -3.39
CA SER A 227 4.91 -10.26 -4.75
C SER A 227 5.21 -8.76 -4.84
N ILE A 228 4.47 -7.92 -4.10
CA ILE A 228 4.75 -6.49 -3.99
C ILE A 228 6.09 -6.26 -3.31
N GLU A 229 6.34 -6.94 -2.19
CA GLU A 229 7.60 -6.84 -1.45
C GLU A 229 8.80 -7.18 -2.36
N LYS A 230 8.70 -8.27 -3.13
CA LYS A 230 9.73 -8.67 -4.09
C LYS A 230 9.96 -7.61 -5.18
N LYS A 231 8.88 -7.05 -5.75
CA LYS A 231 8.98 -6.00 -6.78
C LYS A 231 9.63 -4.73 -6.23
N PHE A 232 9.26 -4.32 -5.02
CA PHE A 232 9.86 -3.19 -4.33
C PHE A 232 11.36 -3.40 -4.10
N LYS A 233 11.76 -4.53 -3.49
CA LYS A 233 13.17 -4.86 -3.25
C LYS A 233 13.96 -4.88 -4.56
N GLY A 234 13.46 -5.57 -5.59
CA GLY A 234 14.12 -5.62 -6.90
C GLY A 234 14.26 -4.25 -7.56
N PHE A 235 13.27 -3.37 -7.41
CA PHE A 235 13.38 -1.99 -7.90
C PHE A 235 14.45 -1.19 -7.15
N ILE A 236 14.47 -1.26 -5.82
CA ILE A 236 15.45 -0.55 -4.99
C ILE A 236 16.87 -1.06 -5.26
N ASP A 237 17.05 -2.37 -5.34
CA ASP A 237 18.34 -2.99 -5.68
C ASP A 237 18.83 -2.52 -7.05
N TYR A 238 17.94 -2.51 -8.06
CA TYR A 238 18.28 -1.97 -9.37
C TYR A 238 18.60 -0.47 -9.30
N PHE A 239 17.77 0.33 -8.65
CA PHE A 239 17.89 1.78 -8.57
C PHE A 239 19.22 2.22 -7.95
N PHE A 240 19.65 1.58 -6.87
CA PHE A 240 20.88 1.93 -6.16
C PHE A 240 22.10 1.07 -6.53
N SER A 241 21.96 0.09 -7.43
CA SER A 241 23.12 -0.65 -7.98
C SER A 241 23.89 0.12 -9.03
N LEU A 242 23.25 1.13 -9.64
CA LEU A 242 23.84 2.01 -10.66
C LEU A 242 24.73 3.12 -10.07
N ASP A 243 24.96 3.04 -8.75
CA ASP A 243 25.74 3.97 -7.93
C ASP A 243 27.18 3.47 -7.71
N ASN A 244 27.54 2.32 -8.31
CA ASN A 244 28.86 1.67 -8.23
C ASN A 244 29.54 1.61 -9.61
#